data_AF-A0A397EXE8-F1
#
_entry.id   AF-A0A397EXE8-F1
#
_cell.length_a   1.000
_cell.length_b   1.000
_cell.length_c   1.000
_cell.angle_alpha   90.00
_cell.angle_beta   90.00
_cell.angle_gamma   90.00
#
_symmetry.space_group_name_H-M   'P 1'
#
loop_
_entity.id
_entity.type
_entity.pdbx_description
1 polymer ?
#
loop_
_entity_poly.entity_id
_entity_poly.type
_entity_poly.pdbx_seq_one_letter_code
_entity_poly.pdbx_strand_id
1 'polypeptide(L)'
;MIPLLNFQSLSHTQINMINDYKPMTNLSIVVSDNSSPREIYPWWRIRSHFVRECLAEVAGTFIMMVFINGVVAQVVLGEGKNGDYTHISIGCGLAVMLGIHAAGGVSGAHLNPAISIALAVYNRFPWKKVPMY
;
A
#
# COMPACT_ATOMS: atom_id res chain seq x y z
N MET A 1 -6.49 -41.15 -11.19
CA MET A 1 -7.71 -40.49 -11.74
C MET A 1 -7.88 -39.19 -10.98
N ILE A 2 -7.29 -38.11 -11.47
CA ILE A 2 -7.28 -36.78 -10.83
C ILE A 2 -8.45 -36.00 -11.44
N PRO A 3 -9.39 -35.45 -10.67
CA PRO A 3 -10.46 -34.63 -11.22
C PRO A 3 -9.90 -33.27 -11.67
N LEU A 4 -10.16 -32.91 -12.92
CA LEU A 4 -9.87 -31.60 -13.50
C LEU A 4 -10.67 -30.53 -12.75
N LEU A 5 -10.00 -29.72 -11.94
CA LEU A 5 -10.59 -28.57 -11.26
C LEU A 5 -11.05 -27.55 -12.29
N ASN A 6 -12.36 -27.28 -12.25
CA ASN A 6 -13.10 -26.42 -13.16
C ASN A 6 -12.67 -24.95 -12.99
N PHE A 7 -11.94 -24.40 -13.98
CA PHE A 7 -11.39 -23.03 -13.94
C PHE A 7 -12.48 -21.94 -13.79
N GLN A 8 -13.73 -22.28 -14.07
CA GLN A 8 -14.89 -21.37 -14.00
C GLN A 8 -15.46 -21.21 -12.59
N SER A 9 -15.18 -22.12 -11.64
CA SER A 9 -15.68 -21.99 -10.26
C SER A 9 -14.78 -21.12 -9.38
N LEU A 10 -13.49 -20.99 -9.72
CA LEU A 10 -12.52 -20.19 -8.96
C LEU A 10 -12.70 -18.67 -9.13
N SER A 11 -13.29 -18.21 -10.24
CA SER A 11 -13.57 -16.78 -10.44
C SER A 11 -14.69 -16.28 -9.54
N HIS A 12 -15.78 -17.04 -9.40
CA HIS A 12 -16.94 -16.64 -8.60
C HIS A 12 -16.64 -16.59 -7.10
N THR A 13 -15.78 -17.47 -6.57
CA THR A 13 -15.40 -17.44 -5.14
C THR A 13 -14.43 -16.32 -4.82
N GLN A 14 -13.50 -16.00 -5.72
CA GLN A 14 -12.59 -14.84 -5.57
C GLN A 14 -13.36 -13.51 -5.68
N ILE A 15 -14.33 -13.42 -6.59
CA ILE A 15 -15.22 -12.26 -6.72
C ILE A 15 -16.05 -12.06 -5.44
N ASN A 16 -16.55 -13.13 -4.82
CA ASN A 16 -17.27 -13.05 -3.56
C ASN A 16 -16.38 -12.62 -2.39
N MET A 17 -15.11 -13.05 -2.34
CA MET A 17 -14.16 -12.56 -1.32
C MET A 17 -13.77 -11.07 -1.49
N ILE A 18 -13.78 -10.54 -2.71
CA ILE A 18 -13.55 -9.10 -2.96
C ILE A 18 -14.74 -8.26 -2.50
N ASN A 19 -15.96 -8.82 -2.59
CA ASN A 19 -17.20 -8.13 -2.22
C ASN A 19 -17.47 -8.11 -0.71
N ASP A 20 -16.87 -9.02 0.07
CA ASP A 20 -16.98 -9.07 1.54
C ASP A 20 -15.92 -8.22 2.27
N TYR A 21 -15.12 -7.42 1.55
CA TYR A 21 -14.20 -6.48 2.17
C TYR A 21 -14.98 -5.37 2.89
N LYS A 22 -15.21 -5.55 4.19
CA LYS A 22 -15.65 -4.51 5.11
C LYS A 22 -14.42 -3.73 5.59
N PRO A 23 -14.14 -2.51 5.10
CA PRO A 23 -13.03 -1.72 5.63
C PRO A 23 -13.30 -1.42 7.10
N MET A 24 -12.38 -1.84 7.98
CA MET A 24 -12.45 -1.61 9.43
C MET A 24 -12.12 -0.14 9.80
N THR A 25 -12.85 0.80 9.22
CA THR A 25 -12.78 2.22 9.60
C THR A 25 -14.21 2.76 9.66
N ASN A 26 -14.94 2.31 10.68
CA ASN A 26 -16.31 2.73 10.97
C ASN A 26 -16.35 4.22 11.34
N LEU A 27 -16.69 5.05 10.36
CA LEU A 27 -17.31 6.36 10.59
C LEU A 27 -18.49 6.54 9.62
N SER A 28 -19.23 5.46 9.37
CA SER A 28 -20.55 5.55 8.74
C SER A 28 -21.52 6.10 9.78
N ILE A 29 -21.94 7.35 9.63
CA ILE A 29 -23.10 7.88 10.33
C ILE A 29 -24.28 7.08 9.79
N VAL A 30 -24.64 6.01 10.51
CA VAL A 30 -25.83 5.21 10.19
C VAL A 30 -27.02 6.05 10.65
N VAL A 31 -27.57 6.84 9.72
CA VAL A 31 -28.83 7.54 9.95
C VAL A 31 -29.93 6.48 9.99
N SER A 32 -30.37 6.13 11.19
CA SER A 32 -31.49 5.22 11.42
C SER A 32 -32.80 5.99 11.22
N ASP A 33 -33.17 6.21 9.96
CA ASP A 33 -34.53 6.60 9.56
C ASP A 33 -35.29 5.33 9.14
N ASN A 34 -36.62 5.32 9.25
CA ASN A 34 -37.51 4.17 8.97
C ASN A 34 -37.58 3.81 7.47
N SER A 35 -36.56 4.19 6.69
CA SER A 35 -36.34 3.88 5.28
C SER A 35 -34.92 3.33 5.14
N SER A 36 -34.76 2.20 4.43
CA SER A 36 -33.52 1.44 4.18
C SER A 36 -32.19 2.07 4.64
N PRO A 37 -31.34 1.39 5.43
CA PRO A 37 -30.09 1.96 5.93
C PRO A 37 -29.23 2.50 4.78
N ARG A 38 -29.07 3.84 4.70
CA ARG A 38 -28.20 4.50 3.72
C ARG A 38 -26.85 4.76 4.38
N GLU A 39 -25.81 4.11 3.90
CA GLU A 39 -24.45 4.46 4.32
C GLU A 39 -24.06 5.82 3.72
N ILE A 40 -24.07 6.86 4.55
CA ILE A 40 -23.64 8.20 4.16
C ILE A 40 -22.11 8.24 4.21
N TYR A 41 -21.49 8.38 3.05
CA TYR A 41 -20.06 8.58 2.94
C TYR A 41 -19.77 10.07 2.81
N PRO A 42 -18.81 10.63 3.57
CA PRO A 42 -18.39 12.00 3.35
C PRO A 42 -17.85 12.14 1.91
N TRP A 43 -18.13 13.27 1.28
CA TRP A 43 -17.82 13.51 -0.13
C TRP A 43 -16.31 13.46 -0.46
N TRP A 44 -15.45 13.62 0.55
CA TRP A 44 -13.99 13.48 0.45
C TRP A 44 -13.49 12.03 0.34
N ARG A 45 -14.37 11.03 0.51
CA ARG A 45 -13.95 9.62 0.58
C ARG A 45 -13.74 9.01 -0.80
N ILE A 46 -12.50 8.72 -1.14
CA ILE A 46 -12.12 8.03 -2.38
C ILE A 46 -12.66 6.60 -2.33
N ARG A 47 -13.57 6.26 -3.25
CA ARG A 47 -14.20 4.92 -3.31
C ARG A 47 -13.36 3.88 -4.04
N SER A 48 -12.50 4.27 -4.98
CA SER A 48 -11.73 3.33 -5.79
C SER A 48 -10.57 2.73 -4.99
N HIS A 49 -10.56 1.40 -4.86
CA HIS A 49 -9.51 0.68 -4.15
C HIS A 49 -8.12 0.92 -4.78
N PHE A 50 -8.05 0.89 -6.11
CA PHE A 50 -6.82 1.13 -6.87
C PHE A 50 -6.19 2.50 -6.62
N VAL A 51 -6.99 3.57 -6.50
CA VAL A 51 -6.47 4.92 -6.27
C VAL A 51 -5.94 5.05 -4.84
N ARG A 52 -6.60 4.40 -3.87
CA ARG A 52 -6.11 4.34 -2.49
C ARG A 52 -4.78 3.60 -2.40
N GLU A 53 -4.64 2.49 -3.12
CA GLU A 53 -3.38 1.75 -3.25
C GLU A 53 -2.27 2.64 -3.83
N CYS A 54 -2.50 3.30 -4.97
CA CYS A 54 -1.50 4.16 -5.62
C CYS A 54 -1.09 5.35 -4.74
N LEU A 55 -2.05 6.00 -4.08
CA LEU A 55 -1.76 7.12 -3.17
C LEU A 55 -0.93 6.65 -1.95
N ALA A 56 -1.21 5.46 -1.43
CA ALA A 56 -0.42 4.89 -0.34
C ALA A 56 1.02 4.58 -0.78
N GLU A 57 1.21 4.04 -1.98
CA GLU A 57 2.55 3.79 -2.56
C GLU A 57 3.35 5.09 -2.76
N VAL A 58 2.72 6.12 -3.34
CA VAL A 58 3.36 7.43 -3.54
C VAL A 58 3.72 8.06 -2.20
N ALA A 59 2.80 8.04 -1.23
CA ALA A 59 3.05 8.60 0.09
C ALA A 59 4.16 7.85 0.85
N GLY A 60 4.15 6.51 0.81
CA GLY A 60 5.18 5.68 1.42
C GLY A 60 6.56 5.92 0.79
N THR A 61 6.63 5.99 -0.53
CA THR A 61 7.87 6.26 -1.28
C THR A 61 8.40 7.67 -0.99
N PHE A 62 7.50 8.65 -0.90
CA PHE A 62 7.87 10.02 -0.53
C PHE A 62 8.51 10.09 0.86
N ILE A 63 7.87 9.46 1.86
CA ILE A 63 8.41 9.39 3.23
C ILE A 63 9.79 8.71 3.20
N MET A 64 9.90 7.55 2.56
CA MET A 64 11.17 6.82 2.46
C MET A 64 12.28 7.69 1.85
N MET A 65 12.00 8.38 0.73
CA MET A 65 13.00 9.21 0.05
C MET A 65 13.38 10.45 0.83
N VAL A 66 12.45 11.11 1.53
CA VAL A 66 12.76 12.27 2.37
C VAL A 66 13.73 11.88 3.48
N PHE A 67 13.52 10.74 4.13
CA PHE A 67 14.41 10.27 5.19
C PHE A 67 15.77 9.80 4.66
N ILE A 68 15.81 9.04 3.55
CA ILE A 68 17.08 8.61 2.93
C ILE A 68 17.92 9.83 2.55
N ASN A 69 17.33 10.77 1.81
CA ASN A 69 18.05 11.97 1.39
C ASN A 69 18.41 12.88 2.56
N GLY A 70 17.56 12.96 3.59
CA GLY A 70 17.82 13.76 4.79
C GLY A 70 19.05 13.28 5.57
N VAL A 71 19.19 11.96 5.75
CA VAL A 71 20.34 11.39 6.46
C VAL A 71 21.63 11.53 5.64
N VAL A 72 21.56 11.34 4.32
CA VAL A 72 22.71 11.59 3.43
C VAL A 72 23.10 13.07 3.47
N ALA A 73 22.13 13.99 3.39
CA ALA A 73 22.39 15.42 3.48
C ALA A 73 23.01 15.81 4.83
N GLN A 74 22.60 15.20 5.94
CA GLN A 74 23.20 15.44 7.26
C GLN A 74 24.70 15.09 7.29
N VAL A 75 25.09 13.96 6.70
CA VAL A 75 26.51 13.54 6.67
C VAL A 75 27.33 14.42 5.73
N VAL A 76 26.80 14.70 4.54
CA VAL A 76 27.49 15.49 3.51
C VAL A 76 27.64 16.95 3.92
N LEU A 77 26.55 17.60 4.36
CA LEU A 77 26.59 19.00 4.81
C LEU A 77 27.27 19.16 6.17
N GLY A 78 27.29 18.10 6.98
CA GLY A 78 28.00 18.08 8.26
C GLY A 78 29.51 17.86 8.13
N GLU A 79 30.06 17.73 6.91
CA GLU A 79 31.47 17.43 6.64
C GLU A 79 32.00 16.22 7.44
N GLY A 80 31.15 15.23 7.71
CA GLY A 80 31.51 14.07 8.54
C GLY A 80 31.62 14.32 10.05
N LYS A 81 31.34 15.55 10.54
CA LYS A 81 31.32 15.86 11.98
C LYS A 81 30.00 15.52 12.66
N ASN A 82 28.88 15.60 11.92
CA ASN A 82 27.52 15.42 12.44
C ASN A 82 26.90 14.08 12.01
N GLY A 83 27.70 13.17 11.44
CA GLY A 83 27.24 11.85 11.03
C GLY A 83 28.32 11.09 10.28
N ASP A 84 28.18 9.76 10.26
CA ASP A 84 29.12 8.81 9.68
C ASP A 84 28.32 7.72 8.95
N TYR A 85 28.99 6.83 8.23
CA TYR A 85 28.34 5.77 7.46
C TYR A 85 27.41 4.87 8.29
N THR A 86 27.69 4.72 9.59
CA THR A 86 26.81 4.02 10.54
C THR A 86 25.45 4.71 10.66
N HIS A 87 25.43 6.04 10.73
CA HIS A 87 24.18 6.82 10.80
C HIS A 87 23.38 6.72 9.50
N ILE A 88 24.05 6.68 8.34
CA ILE A 88 23.40 6.44 7.03
C ILE A 88 22.73 5.08 7.02
N SER A 89 23.43 4.03 7.48
CA SER A 89 22.90 2.67 7.49
C SER A 89 21.66 2.53 8.38
N ILE A 90 21.71 3.09 9.60
CA ILE A 90 20.57 3.10 10.52
C ILE A 90 19.42 3.96 9.96
N GLY A 91 19.74 5.12 9.42
CA GLY A 91 18.77 6.04 8.84
C GLY A 91 18.02 5.45 7.65
N CYS A 92 18.72 4.77 6.74
CA CYS A 92 18.11 4.02 5.64
C CYS A 92 17.18 2.92 6.14
N GLY A 93 17.58 2.16 7.17
CA GLY A 93 16.74 1.13 7.77
C GLY A 93 15.44 1.70 8.38
N LEU A 94 15.55 2.82 9.10
CA LEU A 94 14.40 3.54 9.65
C LEU A 94 13.51 4.13 8.56
N ALA A 95 14.09 4.69 7.49
CA ALA A 95 13.34 5.23 6.36
C ALA A 95 12.48 4.17 5.69
N VAL A 96 13.03 2.97 5.47
CA VAL A 96 12.29 1.83 4.90
C VAL A 96 11.19 1.37 5.86
N MET A 97 11.49 1.24 7.16
CA MET A 97 10.48 0.86 8.16
C MET A 97 9.30 1.84 8.18
N LEU A 98 9.57 3.15 8.14
CA LEU A 98 8.53 4.18 8.12
C LEU A 98 7.72 4.17 6.82
N GLY A 99 8.37 3.98 5.67
CA GLY A 99 7.69 3.80 4.39
C GLY A 99 6.74 2.60 4.41
N ILE A 100 7.20 1.46 4.94
CA ILE A 100 6.39 0.24 5.06
C ILE A 100 5.24 0.45 6.04
N HIS A 101 5.48 1.11 7.17
CA HIS A 101 4.43 1.39 8.15
C HIS A 101 3.34 2.31 7.56
N ALA A 102 3.71 3.28 6.72
CA ALA A 102 2.78 4.19 6.09
C ALA A 102 1.93 3.52 4.99
N ALA A 103 2.53 2.70 4.13
CA ALA A 103 1.84 2.11 2.97
C ALA A 103 1.27 0.70 3.23
N GLY A 104 1.79 -0.01 4.23
CA GLY A 104 1.56 -1.45 4.42
C GLY A 104 0.11 -1.83 4.70
N GLY A 105 -0.64 -0.96 5.39
CA GLY A 105 -2.05 -1.20 5.70
C GLY A 105 -3.01 -1.03 4.52
N VAL A 106 -2.56 -0.46 3.39
CA VAL A 106 -3.42 -0.12 2.25
C VAL A 106 -2.99 -0.81 0.96
N SER A 107 -1.73 -0.69 0.56
CA SER A 107 -1.25 -1.17 -0.75
C SER A 107 -0.38 -2.43 -0.68
N GLY A 108 0.05 -2.82 0.51
CA GLY A 108 1.05 -3.88 0.73
C GLY A 108 2.48 -3.36 0.82
N ALA A 109 2.69 -2.04 0.71
CA ALA A 109 3.99 -1.36 0.78
C ALA A 109 5.04 -1.91 -0.21
N HIS A 110 4.77 -1.81 -1.50
CA HIS A 110 5.77 -2.13 -2.50
C HIS A 110 6.89 -1.08 -2.53
N LEU A 111 6.55 0.20 -2.31
CA LEU A 111 7.41 1.39 -2.22
C LEU A 111 8.33 1.63 -3.43
N ASN A 112 8.24 0.77 -4.43
CA ASN A 112 9.14 0.71 -5.56
C ASN A 112 8.50 -0.10 -6.70
N PRO A 113 8.41 0.46 -7.91
CA PRO A 113 7.91 -0.27 -9.08
C PRO A 113 8.73 -1.54 -9.39
N ALA A 114 10.03 -1.58 -9.07
CA ALA A 114 10.84 -2.79 -9.25
C ALA A 114 10.38 -3.95 -8.35
N ILE A 115 9.89 -3.65 -7.15
CA ILE A 115 9.35 -4.64 -6.22
C ILE A 115 7.98 -5.13 -6.71
N SER A 116 7.15 -4.22 -7.22
CA SER A 116 5.88 -4.57 -7.88
C SER A 116 6.08 -5.52 -9.06
N ILE A 117 7.10 -5.27 -9.89
CA ILE A 117 7.46 -6.15 -11.01
C ILE A 117 7.97 -7.51 -10.50
N ALA A 118 8.86 -7.52 -9.50
CA ALA A 118 9.37 -8.76 -8.93
C ALA A 118 8.22 -9.64 -8.38
N LEU A 119 7.28 -9.05 -7.65
CA LEU A 119 6.10 -9.76 -7.14
C LEU A 119 5.18 -10.26 -8.25
N ALA A 120 5.08 -9.53 -9.37
CA ALA A 120 4.33 -9.97 -10.54
C ALA A 120 5.01 -11.17 -11.24
N VAL A 121 6.34 -11.18 -11.32
CA VAL A 121 7.12 -12.33 -11.84
C VAL A 121 6.91 -13.58 -10.98
N TYR A 122 6.87 -13.43 -9.65
CA TYR A 122 6.57 -14.53 -8.74
C TYR A 122 5.07 -14.86 -8.62
N ASN A 123 4.22 -14.27 -9.46
CA ASN A 123 2.78 -14.49 -9.50
C ASN A 123 2.07 -14.19 -8.16
N ARG A 124 2.66 -13.29 -7.37
CA ARG A 124 2.13 -12.78 -6.10
C ARG A 124 1.36 -11.46 -6.28
N PHE A 125 1.45 -10.84 -7.47
CA PHE A 125 0.78 -9.58 -7.80
C PHE A 125 0.26 -9.58 -9.24
N PRO A 126 -0.97 -9.09 -9.52
CA PRO A 126 -1.53 -9.11 -10.87
C PRO A 126 -0.80 -8.14 -11.81
N TRP A 127 -0.33 -8.65 -12.94
CA TRP A 127 0.36 -7.89 -13.99
C TRP A 127 -0.37 -6.64 -14.47
N LYS A 128 -1.72 -6.64 -14.42
CA LYS A 128 -2.55 -5.49 -14.81
C LYS A 128 -2.37 -4.27 -13.90
N LYS A 129 -1.91 -4.45 -12.66
CA LYS A 129 -1.71 -3.36 -11.68
C LYS A 129 -0.29 -2.79 -11.69
N VAL A 130 0.68 -3.53 -12.25
CA VAL A 130 2.10 -3.19 -12.25
C VAL A 130 2.42 -1.80 -12.84
N PRO A 131 1.86 -1.36 -13.98
CA PRO A 131 2.26 -0.07 -14.56
C PRO A 131 1.78 1.16 -13.77
N MET A 132 0.90 0.99 -12.78
CA MET A 132 0.34 2.06 -11.95
C MET A 132 0.94 2.12 -10.53
N TYR A 133 1.72 1.10 -10.15
CA TYR A 133 2.34 0.91 -8.83
C TYR A 133 3.83 1.25 -8.88
#